data_AF-A0A3S0VVL2-F1
#
_entry.id   AF-A0A3S0VVL2-F1
#
_cell.length_a   1.000
_cell.length_b   1.000
_cell.length_c   1.000
_cell.angle_alpha   90.00
_cell.angle_beta   90.00
_cell.angle_gamma   90.00
#
_symmetry.space_group_name_H-M   'P 1'
#
loop_
_entity.id
_entity.type
_entity.pdbx_description
1 polymer ?
#
loop_
_entity_poly.entity_id
_entity_poly.type
_entity_poly.pdbx_seq_one_letter_code
_entity_poly.pdbx_strand_id
1 'polypeptide(L)'
;MYMLRQSLIYLLLSVLVVVFARYAHLLIVYIDLFFTYINLKLTPIFSQTGWGLIIRKVLVLMLMPIIITGIPALFYRAIKGREMPHFIAIVWVIWTIIVLSVILIR
;
A
#
# COMPACT_ATOMS: atom_id res chain seq x y z
N MET A 1 24.96 12.36 -28.60
CA MET A 1 24.54 13.19 -27.44
C MET A 1 23.29 12.67 -26.70
N TYR A 2 22.40 11.90 -27.34
CA TYR A 2 21.26 11.24 -26.67
C TYR A 2 21.67 10.15 -25.66
N MET A 3 22.68 9.34 -26.01
CA MET A 3 23.20 8.27 -25.13
C MET A 3 23.80 8.80 -23.82
N LEU A 4 24.39 9.99 -23.84
CA LEU A 4 24.96 10.64 -22.64
C LEU A 4 23.86 11.11 -21.68
N ARG A 5 22.76 11.67 -22.20
CA ARG A 5 21.59 12.04 -21.38
C ARG A 5 20.91 10.83 -20.76
N GLN A 6 20.74 9.74 -21.52
CA GLN A 6 20.19 8.49 -20.99
C GLN A 6 21.10 7.90 -19.92
N SER A 7 22.41 7.85 -20.15
CA SER A 7 23.38 7.38 -19.15
C SER A 7 23.29 8.18 -17.84
N LEU A 8 23.23 9.52 -17.92
CA LEU A 8 23.01 10.39 -16.76
C LEU A 8 21.69 10.11 -16.04
N ILE A 9 20.60 9.87 -16.77
CA ILE A 9 19.29 9.52 -16.19
C ILE A 9 19.36 8.17 -15.47
N TYR A 10 19.97 7.16 -16.07
CA TYR A 10 20.13 5.84 -15.44
C TYR A 10 21.00 5.89 -14.19
N LEU A 11 22.08 6.68 -14.22
CA LEU A 11 22.96 6.87 -13.08
C LEU A 11 22.24 7.60 -11.94
N LEU A 12 21.46 8.62 -12.27
CA LEU A 12 20.66 9.33 -11.27
C LEU A 12 19.57 8.43 -10.68
N LEU A 13 18.89 7.63 -11.50
CA LEU A 13 17.91 6.62 -11.07
C LEU A 13 18.53 5.55 -10.17
N SER A 14 19.73 5.05 -10.48
CA SER A 14 20.38 4.01 -9.67
C SER A 14 20.77 4.54 -8.30
N VAL A 15 21.32 5.76 -8.23
CA VAL A 15 21.62 6.44 -6.96
C VAL A 15 20.34 6.68 -6.16
N LEU A 16 19.26 7.11 -6.84
CA LEU A 16 17.94 7.28 -6.23
C LEU A 16 17.48 5.97 -5.58
N VAL A 17 17.50 4.85 -6.31
CA VAL A 17 17.09 3.54 -5.78
C VAL A 17 17.89 3.14 -4.54
N VAL A 18 19.21 3.33 -4.53
CA VAL A 18 20.05 2.98 -3.37
C VAL A 18 19.73 3.85 -2.16
N VAL A 19 19.54 5.16 -2.34
CA VAL A 19 19.18 6.07 -1.24
C VAL A 19 17.79 5.73 -0.71
N PHE A 20 16.83 5.45 -1.59
CA PHE A 20 15.46 5.11 -1.21
C PHE A 20 15.30 3.66 -0.73
N ALA A 21 16.28 2.77 -0.92
CA ALA A 21 16.18 1.37 -0.49
C ALA A 21 15.87 1.24 1.02
N ARG A 22 16.52 2.06 1.86
CA ARG A 22 16.25 2.10 3.31
C ARG A 22 14.82 2.56 3.62
N TYR A 23 14.33 3.56 2.89
CA TYR A 23 12.97 4.08 3.06
C TYR A 23 11.91 3.10 2.53
N ALA A 24 12.21 2.38 1.44
CA ALA A 24 11.35 1.34 0.89
C ALA A 24 11.16 0.19 1.89
N HIS A 25 12.26 -0.28 2.50
CA HIS A 25 12.18 -1.31 3.55
C HIS A 25 11.36 -0.82 4.76
N LEU A 26 11.63 0.40 5.25
CA LEU A 26 10.85 0.98 6.34
C LEU A 26 9.36 1.07 6.01
N LEU A 27 9.02 1.50 4.80
CA LEU A 27 7.64 1.60 4.33
C LEU A 27 6.96 0.23 4.31
N ILE A 28 7.64 -0.79 3.79
CA ILE A 28 7.15 -2.18 3.78
C ILE A 28 6.85 -2.67 5.21
N VAL A 29 7.77 -2.43 6.16
CA VAL A 29 7.59 -2.80 7.58
C VAL A 29 6.40 -2.07 8.20
N TYR A 30 6.25 -0.77 7.96
CA TYR A 30 5.12 -0.01 8.51
C TYR A 30 3.77 -0.48 7.95
N ILE A 31 3.72 -0.86 6.66
CA ILE A 31 2.51 -1.42 6.06
C ILE A 31 2.13 -2.74 6.72
N ASP A 32 3.10 -3.65 6.93
CA ASP A 32 2.84 -4.92 7.59
C ASP A 32 2.43 -4.76 9.05
N LEU A 33 3.09 -3.86 9.79
CA LEU A 33 2.70 -3.51 11.16
C LEU A 33 1.27 -3.00 11.22
N PHE A 34 0.89 -2.12 10.28
CA PHE A 34 -0.49 -1.62 10.19
C PHE A 34 -1.48 -2.74 9.84
N PHE A 35 -1.12 -3.61 8.89
CA PHE A 35 -1.92 -4.78 8.52
C PHE A 35 -2.14 -5.73 9.71
N THR A 36 -1.09 -6.01 10.46
CA THR A 36 -1.15 -6.83 11.67
C THR A 36 -1.98 -6.17 12.75
N TYR A 37 -1.82 -4.86 12.97
CA TYR A 37 -2.60 -4.10 13.95
C TYR A 37 -4.11 -4.16 13.67
N ILE A 38 -4.53 -3.94 12.42
CA ILE A 38 -5.94 -4.02 12.02
C ILE A 38 -6.46 -5.45 12.18
N ASN A 39 -5.69 -6.46 11.77
CA ASN A 39 -6.07 -7.86 11.98
C ASN A 39 -6.27 -8.21 13.46
N LEU A 40 -5.40 -7.71 14.35
CA LEU A 40 -5.52 -7.92 15.79
C LEU A 40 -6.77 -7.26 16.35
N LYS A 41 -7.11 -6.04 15.91
CA LYS A 41 -8.34 -5.35 16.33
C LYS A 41 -9.62 -6.05 15.87
N LEU A 42 -9.58 -6.79 14.76
CA LEU A 42 -10.70 -7.57 14.24
C LEU A 42 -10.80 -8.98 14.87
N THR A 43 -9.84 -9.38 15.71
CA THR A 43 -9.87 -10.66 16.44
C THR A 43 -11.11 -10.92 17.30
N PRO A 44 -11.75 -9.92 17.94
CA PRO A 44 -12.98 -10.16 18.70
C PRO A 44 -14.18 -10.51 17.82
N ILE A 45 -14.15 -10.11 16.53
CA ILE A 45 -15.28 -10.24 15.60
C ILE A 45 -15.21 -11.56 14.82
N PHE A 46 -14.01 -12.11 14.63
CA PHE A 46 -13.77 -13.33 13.86
C PHE A 46 -13.19 -14.44 14.74
N SER A 47 -13.52 -15.70 14.46
CA SER A 47 -12.90 -16.85 15.14
C SER A 47 -11.37 -16.80 15.03
N GLN A 48 -10.69 -17.06 16.14
CA GLN A 48 -9.22 -17.05 16.22
C GLN A 48 -8.57 -18.25 15.51
N THR A 49 -9.35 -19.27 15.16
CA THR A 49 -8.85 -20.53 14.60
C THR A 49 -9.55 -20.94 13.30
N GLY A 50 -8.84 -21.72 12.48
CA GLY A 50 -9.36 -22.29 11.23
C GLY A 50 -9.72 -21.24 10.19
N TRP A 51 -10.91 -21.38 9.59
CA TRP A 51 -11.40 -20.54 8.50
C TRP A 51 -11.60 -19.08 8.89
N GLY A 52 -11.94 -18.79 10.15
CA GLY A 52 -12.15 -17.41 10.63
C GLY A 52 -10.90 -16.53 10.51
N LEU A 53 -9.72 -17.12 10.76
CA LEU A 53 -8.45 -16.43 10.61
C LEU A 53 -8.15 -16.07 9.14
N ILE A 54 -8.40 -17.00 8.23
CA ILE A 54 -8.16 -16.81 6.78
C ILE A 54 -9.10 -15.74 6.24
N ILE A 55 -10.39 -15.86 6.53
CA ILE A 55 -11.42 -14.92 6.09
C ILE A 55 -11.10 -13.51 6.60
N ARG A 56 -10.73 -13.37 7.89
CA ARG A 56 -10.32 -12.08 8.46
C ARG A 56 -9.15 -11.47 7.69
N LYS A 57 -8.09 -12.22 7.43
CA LYS A 57 -6.91 -11.72 6.70
C LYS A 57 -7.27 -11.26 5.29
N VAL A 58 -8.07 -12.04 4.56
CA VAL A 58 -8.53 -11.70 3.20
C VAL A 58 -9.39 -10.45 3.21
N LEU A 59 -10.33 -10.33 4.16
CA LEU A 59 -11.17 -9.15 4.31
C LEU A 59 -10.34 -7.90 4.61
N VAL A 60 -9.39 -7.98 5.54
CA VAL A 60 -8.49 -6.86 5.85
C VAL A 60 -7.69 -6.47 4.61
N LEU A 61 -7.13 -7.45 3.87
CA LEU A 61 -6.34 -7.20 2.67
C LEU A 61 -7.16 -6.51 1.57
N MET A 62 -8.43 -6.88 1.40
CA MET A 62 -9.31 -6.26 0.40
C MET A 62 -9.80 -4.87 0.82
N LEU A 63 -10.18 -4.68 2.09
CA LEU A 63 -10.78 -3.43 2.56
C LEU A 63 -9.76 -2.33 2.87
N MET A 64 -8.56 -2.70 3.32
CA MET A 64 -7.52 -1.76 3.71
C MET A 64 -7.18 -0.72 2.62
N PRO A 65 -6.88 -1.09 1.36
CA PRO A 65 -6.57 -0.09 0.33
C PRO A 65 -7.75 0.85 0.06
N ILE A 66 -8.99 0.35 0.08
CA ILE A 66 -10.19 1.17 -0.11
C ILE A 66 -10.32 2.21 1.01
N ILE A 67 -10.03 1.84 2.26
CA ILE A 67 -10.07 2.76 3.39
C ILE A 67 -8.94 3.81 3.28
N ILE A 68 -7.73 3.36 2.94
CA ILE A 68 -6.57 4.25 2.79
C ILE A 68 -6.79 5.26 1.66
N THR A 69 -7.34 4.85 0.53
CA THR A 69 -7.67 5.76 -0.60
C THR A 69 -8.94 6.55 -0.36
N GLY A 70 -9.87 6.00 0.42
CA GLY A 70 -11.14 6.62 0.75
C GLY A 70 -10.95 7.94 1.50
N ILE A 71 -10.00 7.99 2.45
CA ILE A 71 -9.69 9.21 3.22
C ILE A 71 -9.35 10.41 2.30
N PRO A 72 -8.32 10.33 1.42
CA PRO A 72 -8.00 11.43 0.51
C PRO A 72 -9.09 11.66 -0.54
N ALA A 73 -9.81 10.63 -0.98
CA ALA A 73 -10.91 10.79 -1.92
C ALA A 73 -12.09 11.58 -1.34
N LEU A 74 -12.44 11.30 -0.08
CA LEU A 74 -13.46 12.06 0.66
C LEU A 74 -13.02 13.51 0.87
N PHE A 75 -11.75 13.74 1.20
CA PHE A 75 -11.20 15.08 1.34
C PHE A 75 -11.24 15.85 0.00
N TYR A 76 -10.86 15.19 -1.09
CA TYR A 76 -10.95 15.76 -2.44
C TYR A 76 -12.39 16.11 -2.81
N ARG A 77 -13.34 15.22 -2.51
CA ARG A 77 -14.76 15.44 -2.76
C ARG A 77 -15.32 16.58 -1.92
N ALA A 78 -14.90 16.71 -0.65
CA ALA A 78 -15.32 17.81 0.22
C ALA A 78 -14.86 19.19 -0.31
N ILE A 79 -13.64 19.27 -0.85
CA ILE A 79 -13.09 20.54 -1.36
C ILE A 79 -13.59 20.86 -2.77
N LYS A 80 -13.59 19.88 -3.67
CA LYS A 80 -13.88 20.11 -5.10
C LYS A 80 -15.32 19.79 -5.50
N GLY A 81 -16.13 19.21 -4.62
CA GLY A 81 -17.52 18.82 -4.89
C GLY A 81 -17.69 17.72 -5.94
N ARG A 82 -16.59 17.08 -6.38
CA ARG A 82 -16.58 16.07 -7.44
C ARG A 82 -15.82 14.82 -6.99
N GLU A 83 -16.19 13.68 -7.54
CA GLU A 83 -15.50 12.42 -7.30
C GLU A 83 -14.03 12.49 -7.73
N MET A 84 -13.17 11.79 -6.99
CA MET A 84 -11.75 11.77 -7.27
C MET A 84 -11.47 10.98 -8.56
N PRO A 85 -10.82 11.58 -9.57
CA PRO A 85 -10.48 10.87 -10.79
C PRO A 85 -9.49 9.73 -10.49
N HIS A 86 -9.63 8.61 -11.21
CA HIS A 86 -8.78 7.42 -11.06
C HIS A 86 -8.80 6.76 -9.67
N PHE A 87 -9.85 6.98 -8.86
CA PHE A 87 -9.98 6.37 -7.53
C PHE A 87 -9.66 4.87 -7.52
N ILE A 88 -10.30 4.10 -8.43
CA ILE A 88 -10.11 2.65 -8.51
C ILE A 88 -8.68 2.27 -8.89
N ALA A 89 -8.02 3.03 -9.77
CA ALA A 89 -6.63 2.75 -10.14
C ALA A 89 -5.69 2.94 -8.95
N ILE A 90 -5.92 3.99 -8.14
CA ILE A 90 -5.13 4.24 -6.93
C ILE A 90 -5.38 3.14 -5.88
N VAL A 91 -6.63 2.70 -5.72
CA VAL A 91 -6.97 1.54 -4.86
C VAL A 91 -6.16 0.31 -5.27
N TRP A 92 -6.14 -0.02 -6.56
CA TRP A 92 -5.38 -1.18 -7.07
C TRP A 92 -3.87 -1.03 -6.87
N VAL A 93 -3.32 0.17 -7.07
CA VAL A 93 -1.90 0.44 -6.83
C VAL A 93 -1.57 0.23 -5.34
N ILE A 94 -2.37 0.80 -4.44
CA ILE A 94 -2.17 0.64 -2.99
C ILE A 94 -2.36 -0.83 -2.58
N TRP A 95 -3.37 -1.52 -3.10
CA TRP A 95 -3.57 -2.95 -2.85
C TRP A 95 -2.33 -3.75 -3.25
N THR A 96 -1.77 -3.49 -4.44
CA THR A 96 -0.56 -4.18 -4.92
C THR A 96 0.63 -3.94 -4.00
N ILE A 97 0.84 -2.70 -3.53
CA ILE A 97 1.90 -2.37 -2.59
C ILE A 97 1.73 -3.13 -1.27
N ILE A 98 0.49 -3.21 -0.74
CA ILE A 98 0.20 -3.93 0.50
C ILE A 98 0.46 -5.43 0.34
N VAL A 99 -0.07 -6.03 -0.73
CA VAL A 99 0.13 -7.46 -1.02
C VAL A 99 1.60 -7.79 -1.15
N LEU A 100 2.36 -7.00 -1.91
CA LEU A 100 3.79 -7.19 -2.05
C LEU A 100 4.50 -7.05 -0.71
N SER A 101 4.15 -6.06 0.11
CA SER A 101 4.75 -5.85 1.43
C SER A 101 4.54 -7.05 2.36
N VAL A 102 3.32 -7.59 2.41
CA VAL A 102 2.97 -8.76 3.23
C VAL A 102 3.68 -10.03 2.74
N ILE A 103 3.90 -10.17 1.44
CA ILE A 103 4.64 -11.31 0.87
C ILE A 103 6.14 -11.15 1.14
N LEU A 104 6.71 -9.94 0.99
CA LEU A 104 8.16 -9.71 1.08
C LEU A 104 8.73 -9.83 2.50
N ILE A 105 7.91 -9.53 3.51
CA ILE A 105 8.29 -9.63 4.92
C ILE A 105 8.31 -11.07 5.43
N ARG A 106 7.57 -11.96 4.75
CA ARG A 106 7.43 -13.36 5.13
C ARG A 106 8.57 -14.21 4.59
#